data_AF-A0A9P4JX91-F1
#
_entry.id   AF-A0A9P4JX91-F1
#
_cell.length_a   1.000
_cell.length_b   1.000
_cell.length_c   1.000
_cell.angle_alpha   90.00
_cell.angle_beta   90.00
_cell.angle_gamma   90.00
#
_symmetry.space_group_name_H-M   'P 1'
#
loop_
_entity.id
_entity.type
_entity.pdbx_description
1 polymer ?
#
loop_
_entity_poly.entity_id
_entity_poly.type
_entity_poly.pdbx_seq_one_letter_code
_entity_poly.pdbx_strand_id
1 'polypeptide(L)' 'HIPQYQGGTLSPDGKWITYNSENLVCLSMEYWPSCSAVSRKTIGIGVPSGKVLLCNF' A
#
# COMPACT_ATOMS: atom_id res chain seq x y z
N HIS A 1 -12.62 15.34 8.06
CA HIS A 1 -11.20 15.37 8.46
C HIS A 1 -10.56 14.10 7.91
N ILE A 2 -9.65 14.18 6.94
CA ILE A 2 -8.97 12.99 6.40
C ILE A 2 -7.88 12.61 7.42
N PRO A 3 -7.83 11.37 7.93
CA PRO A 3 -6.78 10.96 8.84
C PRO A 3 -5.42 11.11 8.17
N GLN A 4 -4.54 11.89 8.80
CA GLN A 4 -3.14 11.99 8.40
C GLN A 4 -2.42 10.78 8.98
N TYR A 5 -2.18 9.78 8.16
CA TYR A 5 -1.40 8.62 8.55
C TYR A 5 0.09 8.99 8.50
N GLN A 6 0.76 8.86 9.65
CA GLN A 6 2.22 8.92 9.72
C GLN A 6 2.77 7.53 9.38
N GLY A 7 3.54 7.42 8.30
CA GLY A 7 4.09 6.16 7.81
C GLY A 7 3.56 5.70 6.45
N GLY A 8 3.96 4.49 6.05
CA GLY A 8 3.57 3.89 4.78
C GLY A 8 2.16 3.27 4.83
N THR A 9 1.32 3.56 3.85
CA THR A 9 -0.01 2.96 3.69
C THR A 9 -0.38 2.76 2.22
N LEU A 10 -1.56 2.18 1.97
CA LEU A 10 -2.16 2.09 0.65
C LEU A 10 -3.21 3.22 0.49
N SER A 11 -3.28 3.84 -0.68
CA SER A 11 -4.31 4.83 -0.98
C SER A 11 -5.71 4.22 -0.91
N PRO A 12 -6.77 5.03 -0.65
CA PRO A 12 -8.13 4.50 -0.54
C PRO A 12 -8.65 3.77 -1.78
N ASP A 13 -8.14 4.12 -2.96
CA ASP A 13 -8.46 3.45 -4.23
C ASP A 13 -7.58 2.22 -4.53
N GLY A 14 -6.63 1.91 -3.65
CA GLY A 14 -5.72 0.78 -3.78
C GLY A 14 -4.66 0.93 -4.87
N LYS A 15 -4.53 2.10 -5.50
CA LYS A 15 -3.65 2.29 -6.67
C LYS A 15 -2.25 2.77 -6.31
N TRP A 16 -2.08 3.36 -5.14
CA TRP A 16 -0.82 3.96 -4.73
C TRP A 16 -0.37 3.43 -3.39
N ILE A 17 0.91 3.08 -3.32
CA ILE A 17 1.62 3.04 -2.06
C ILE A 17 1.94 4.49 -1.70
N THR A 18 1.53 4.90 -0.51
CA THR A 18 1.72 6.26 -0.02
C THR A 18 2.58 6.27 1.24
N TYR A 19 3.27 7.37 1.49
CA TYR A 19 4.01 7.61 2.73
C TYR A 19 3.74 9.04 3.19
N ASN A 20 3.31 9.21 4.43
CA ASN A 20 2.92 10.53 4.97
C ASN A 20 1.93 11.28 4.05
N SER A 21 0.98 10.55 3.46
CA SER A 21 -0.04 11.06 2.53
C SER A 21 0.47 11.48 1.14
N GLU A 22 1.72 11.20 0.80
CA GLU A 22 2.27 11.40 -0.55
C GLU A 22 2.32 10.10 -1.34
N ASN A 23 1.97 10.16 -2.62
CA ASN A 23 2.00 9.01 -3.53
C ASN A 23 3.45 8.69 -3.95
N LEU A 24 3.91 7.47 -3.66
CA LEU A 24 5.27 7.04 -3.99
C LEU A 24 5.33 6.07 -5.18
N VAL A 25 4.51 5.01 -5.16
CA VAL A 25 4.53 3.95 -6.18
C VAL A 25 3.13 3.66 -6.69
N CYS A 26 2.95 3.74 -8.02
CA CYS A 26 1.72 3.34 -8.68
C CYS A 26 1.71 1.82 -8.88
N LEU A 27 0.65 1.15 -8.41
CA LEU A 27 0.42 -0.26 -8.63
C LEU A 27 -0.26 -0.46 -9.98
N SER A 28 0.36 -1.25 -10.87
CA SER A 28 -0.28 -1.63 -12.13
C SER A 28 -1.49 -2.55 -11.87
N MET A 29 -2.41 -2.67 -12.83
CA MET A 29 -3.62 -3.50 -12.68
C MET A 29 -3.32 -4.98 -12.40
N GLU A 30 -2.14 -5.49 -12.76
CA GLU A 30 -1.72 -6.85 -12.42
C GLU A 30 -1.50 -7.03 -10.91
N TYR A 31 -1.18 -5.94 -10.21
CA TYR A 31 -0.99 -5.90 -8.77
C TYR A 31 -2.19 -5.34 -8.02
N TRP A 32 -3.40 -5.37 -8.61
CA TRP A 32 -4.57 -4.83 -7.94
C TRP A 32 -4.72 -5.50 -6.57
N PRO A 33 -4.55 -4.74 -5.48
CA PRO A 33 -4.48 -5.35 -4.16
C PRO A 33 -5.84 -5.90 -3.76
N SER A 34 -5.87 -7.17 -3.34
CA SER A 34 -7.05 -7.75 -2.70
C SER A 34 -7.09 -7.43 -1.21
N CYS A 35 -5.93 -7.24 -0.60
CA CYS A 35 -5.77 -6.88 0.80
C CYS A 35 -4.41 -6.21 1.05
N SER A 36 -4.31 -5.49 2.16
CA SER A 36 -3.05 -4.93 2.64
C SER A 36 -2.97 -5.00 4.17
N ALA A 37 -1.74 -4.99 4.69
CA ALA A 37 -1.45 -4.90 6.11
C ALA A 37 -0.22 -4.04 6.34
N VAL A 38 -0.22 -3.25 7.42
CA VAL A 38 0.90 -2.37 7.79
C VAL A 38 1.48 -2.85 9.11
N SER A 39 2.81 -2.98 9.18
CA SER A 39 3.55 -3.28 10.40
C SER A 39 4.81 -2.44 10.47
N ARG A 40 4.90 -1.55 11.46
CA ARG A 40 6.02 -0.62 11.67
C ARG A 40 6.35 0.19 10.41
N LYS A 41 7.39 -0.19 9.68
CA LYS A 41 7.89 0.46 8.46
C LYS A 41 7.69 -0.40 7.22
N THR A 42 6.81 -1.39 7.31
CA THR A 42 6.59 -2.37 6.25
C THR A 42 5.11 -2.40 5.87
N ILE A 43 4.84 -2.38 4.57
CA ILE A 43 3.51 -2.67 4.03
C ILE A 43 3.59 -4.02 3.32
N GLY A 44 2.67 -4.92 3.66
CA GLY A 44 2.40 -6.15 2.92
C GLY A 44 1.17 -5.96 2.04
N ILE A 45 1.27 -6.32 0.76
CA ILE A 45 0.18 -6.21 -0.22
C ILE A 45 -0.07 -7.59 -0.81
N GLY A 46 -1.27 -8.14 -0.59
CA GLY A 46 -1.71 -9.38 -1.23
C GLY A 46 -2.40 -9.09 -2.55
N VAL A 47 -2.08 -9.90 -3.57
CA VAL A 47 -2.72 -9.81 -4.89
C VAL A 47 -3.43 -11.12 -5.25
N PRO A 48 -4.41 -11.13 -6.18
CA PRO A 48 -5.23 -12.30 -6.50
C PRO A 48 -4.46 -13.56 -6.91
N SER A 49 -3.23 -13.41 -7.41
CA SER A 49 -2.37 -14.55 -7.75
C SER A 49 -1.78 -15.29 -6.53
N GLY A 50 -2.05 -14.83 -5.31
CA GLY A 50 -1.48 -15.38 -4.08
C GLY A 50 -0.08 -14.88 -3.75
N LYS A 51 0.51 -14.01 -4.59
CA LYS A 51 1.77 -13.33 -4.31
C LYS A 51 1.57 -12.23 -3.27
N VAL A 52 2.65 -11.92 -2.54
CA VAL A 52 2.71 -10.82 -1.58
C VAL A 52 3.86 -9.88 -1.94
N LEU A 53 3.56 -8.60 -2.10
CA LEU A 53 4.57 -7.55 -2.18
C LEU A 53 4.88 -7.03 -0.77
N LEU A 54 6.16 -6.89 -0.48
CA LEU A 54 6.68 -6.32 0.77
C LEU A 54 7.45 -5.05 0.44
N CYS A 55 6.97 -3.92 0.96
CA CYS A 55 7.62 -2.62 0.80
C CYS A 55 8.10 -2.15 2.18
N ASN A 56 9.39 -1.83 2.29
CA ASN A 56 10.01 -1.33 3.51
C ASN A 56 10.41 0.12 3.34
N PHE A 57 10.19 0.94 4.37
CA PHE A 57 10.50 2.38 4.43
C PHE A 57 11.58 2.70 5.47
#